data_AF-A0A0B4CP51-F1
#
_entry.id   AF-A0A0B4CP51-F1
#
_cell.length_a   1.000
_cell.length_b   1.000
_cell.length_c   1.000
_cell.angle_alpha   90.00
_cell.angle_beta   90.00
_cell.angle_gamma   90.00
#
_symmetry.space_group_name_H-M   'P 1'
#
loop_
_entity.id
_entity.type
_entity.pdbx_description
1 polymer ?
#
loop_
_entity_poly.entity_id
_entity_poly.type
_entity_poly.pdbx_seq_one_letter_code
_entity_poly.pdbx_strand_id
1 'polypeptide(L)'
;MLVLFSCRNDEDLISPVEKETSQNALLKEGSSLSLWKEDETYIRKVQEVYAQYADENYIFSTHGTILWEYAMTMDTFNENYLIAPVVKDGKVIKTLEVFRVKGKVYFQFSDKDPDANDFFQTLVFTERDKISASVAEGKYTSKSGTISTPICRKFILTVGYVDGAGGEQYPIQETKTICKFVETALPDSDCLGDVDPITGECGGGGTGGAGGYNYPDPPDTDEDPCEKLKAQTSNFIFKENVTTLEGKTGESYESGFRISNLGQSQLLQNKPGSQQVDMKVFSNTVILMHSHYDGLYPIFSPGDIIFFNQWIVWAQNWNAIATNTPKIPLNNLTFTLVTSNGNYSFTFDGTSTNAFPNYTQQQMDDLNDKYIKLLSKAKTITNVSGEVIFNMEKLEEEFLKFMDKEMNMIGIKLYKTTDTGNSELKLVNGNREKNDCPQ
;
A
#
# COMPACT_ATOMS: atom_id res chain seq x y z
N MET A 1 15.63 -21.86 -33.91
CA MET A 1 14.31 -21.85 -33.26
C MET A 1 14.56 -21.33 -31.85
N LEU A 2 14.47 -20.01 -31.64
CA LEU A 2 14.56 -19.42 -30.30
C LEU A 2 13.20 -19.62 -29.64
N VAL A 3 13.18 -20.39 -28.56
CA VAL A 3 11.97 -20.60 -27.77
C VAL A 3 11.85 -19.42 -26.81
N LEU A 4 10.94 -18.48 -27.11
CA LEU A 4 10.63 -17.33 -26.27
C LEU A 4 9.71 -17.78 -25.13
N PHE A 5 10.30 -18.31 -24.07
CA PHE A 5 9.69 -18.20 -22.75
C PHE A 5 10.27 -16.92 -22.14
N SER A 6 9.41 -15.97 -21.79
CA SER A 6 9.75 -14.92 -20.82
C SER A 6 8.94 -15.29 -19.58
N CYS A 7 9.63 -15.46 -18.46
CA CYS A 7 9.16 -15.99 -17.18
C CYS A 7 8.87 -17.52 -17.14
N ARG A 8 9.53 -18.21 -16.20
CA ARG A 8 9.27 -19.61 -15.84
C ARG A 8 8.77 -19.65 -14.39
N ASN A 9 7.53 -20.10 -14.20
CA ASN A 9 7.02 -20.48 -12.89
C ASN A 9 7.38 -21.95 -12.68
N ASP A 10 8.39 -22.23 -11.84
CA ASP A 10 8.57 -23.58 -11.31
C ASP A 10 7.45 -23.83 -10.29
N GLU A 11 6.61 -24.82 -10.56
CA GLU A 11 5.72 -25.44 -9.57
C GLU A 11 6.60 -26.03 -8.45
N ASP A 12 6.79 -25.26 -7.38
CA ASP A 12 6.97 -25.70 -5.99
C ASP A 12 7.30 -24.46 -5.13
N LEU A 13 6.27 -23.87 -4.52
CA LEU A 13 6.41 -22.83 -3.51
C LEU A 13 5.86 -23.35 -2.19
N ILE A 14 6.76 -23.59 -1.22
CA ILE A 14 6.73 -23.11 0.17
C ILE A 14 7.97 -23.71 0.87
N SER A 15 8.89 -22.87 1.32
CA SER A 15 9.87 -23.24 2.36
C SER A 15 9.94 -22.14 3.42
N PRO A 16 10.09 -22.48 4.72
CA PRO A 16 9.97 -21.51 5.80
C PRO A 16 11.29 -20.80 6.14
N VAL A 17 11.18 -19.48 6.24
CA VAL A 17 11.84 -18.50 7.15
C VAL A 17 13.20 -18.86 7.73
N GLU A 18 14.24 -18.13 7.31
CA GLU A 18 15.43 -17.87 8.14
C GLU A 18 15.71 -16.37 8.31
N LYS A 19 16.35 -16.10 9.46
CA LYS A 19 16.51 -14.84 10.19
C LYS A 19 17.37 -13.80 9.48
N GLU A 20 16.96 -12.53 9.56
CA GLU A 20 17.81 -11.37 9.26
C GLU A 20 18.22 -10.58 10.51
N THR A 21 19.40 -9.99 10.40
CA THR A 21 20.32 -9.50 11.42
C THR A 21 20.27 -7.97 11.65
N SER A 22 20.25 -7.59 12.93
CA SER A 22 21.03 -6.53 13.61
C SER A 22 21.18 -5.09 13.07
N GLN A 23 20.30 -4.58 12.20
CA GLN A 23 20.10 -3.11 12.05
C GLN A 23 18.67 -2.63 12.39
N ASN A 24 17.74 -3.56 12.60
CA ASN A 24 16.33 -3.32 13.02
C ASN A 24 16.14 -3.11 14.53
N ALA A 25 17.18 -2.70 15.27
CA ALA A 25 17.17 -2.71 16.74
C ALA A 25 16.55 -1.46 17.40
N LEU A 26 16.06 -0.47 16.63
CA LEU A 26 15.47 0.77 17.16
C LEU A 26 13.97 0.96 16.87
N LEU A 27 13.32 0.02 16.16
CA LEU A 27 11.86 -0.01 15.93
C LEU A 27 11.19 -1.20 16.61
N LYS A 28 11.87 -1.83 17.58
CA LYS A 28 11.43 -3.05 18.24
C LYS A 28 11.26 -2.89 19.75
N GLU A 29 10.44 -1.93 20.15
CA GLU A 29 9.76 -1.87 21.44
C GLU A 29 8.40 -1.19 21.19
N GLY A 30 7.22 -1.73 21.48
CA GLY A 30 6.82 -3.03 22.01
C GLY A 30 5.48 -3.44 21.38
N SER A 31 5.09 -4.69 21.58
CA SER A 31 3.73 -5.15 21.24
C SER A 31 2.69 -4.22 21.85
N SER A 32 1.65 -3.85 21.08
CA SER A 32 0.47 -3.15 21.58
C SER A 32 0.07 -3.68 22.96
N LEU A 33 -0.04 -2.78 23.94
CA LEU A 33 -0.55 -3.08 25.27
C LEU A 33 -2.07 -2.93 25.34
N SER A 34 -2.72 -2.57 24.22
CA SER A 34 -4.16 -2.57 24.12
C SER A 34 -4.74 -3.91 24.57
N LEU A 35 -5.84 -3.84 25.32
CA LEU A 35 -6.60 -5.02 25.75
C LEU A 35 -7.55 -5.51 24.65
N TRP A 36 -7.51 -4.88 23.48
CA TRP A 36 -8.39 -5.15 22.35
C TRP A 36 -7.58 -5.35 21.06
N LYS A 37 -8.23 -5.95 20.06
CA LYS A 37 -7.72 -5.89 18.70
C LYS A 37 -7.88 -4.46 18.21
N GLU A 38 -6.79 -3.83 17.81
CA GLU A 38 -6.77 -2.49 17.24
C GLU A 38 -6.46 -2.54 15.74
N ASP A 39 -6.70 -1.43 15.05
CA ASP A 39 -6.17 -1.21 13.70
C ASP A 39 -4.66 -0.91 13.78
N GLU A 40 -3.87 -1.97 13.96
CA GLU A 40 -2.40 -1.93 14.03
C GLU A 40 -1.78 -1.30 12.77
N THR A 41 -2.50 -1.35 11.63
CA THR A 41 -2.05 -0.71 10.40
C THR A 41 -2.15 0.80 10.53
N TYR A 42 -3.30 1.31 11.02
CA TYR A 42 -3.47 2.73 11.24
C TYR A 42 -2.52 3.28 12.29
N ILE A 43 -2.38 2.60 13.43
CA ILE A 43 -1.47 3.01 14.52
C ILE A 43 -0.05 3.18 13.98
N ARG A 44 0.46 2.18 13.25
CA ARG A 44 1.81 2.23 12.67
C ARG A 44 1.98 3.38 11.68
N LYS A 45 1.03 3.56 10.76
CA LYS A 45 1.07 4.64 9.76
C LYS A 45 1.05 6.03 10.43
N VAL A 46 0.28 6.19 11.50
CA VAL A 46 0.26 7.43 12.30
C VAL A 46 1.60 7.65 13.01
N GLN A 47 2.20 6.61 13.59
CA GLN A 47 3.52 6.68 14.19
C GLN A 47 4.61 7.06 13.18
N GLU A 48 4.52 6.56 11.95
CA GLU A 48 5.43 6.94 10.85
C GLU A 48 5.34 8.43 10.53
N VAL A 49 4.11 8.96 10.38
CA VAL A 49 3.90 10.39 10.18
C VAL A 49 4.42 11.20 11.37
N TYR A 50 4.13 10.76 12.59
CA TYR A 50 4.61 11.44 13.79
C TYR A 50 6.13 11.46 13.85
N ALA A 51 6.81 10.33 13.63
CA ALA A 51 8.27 10.25 13.63
C ALA A 51 8.93 11.11 12.52
N GLN A 52 8.22 11.34 11.42
CA GLN A 52 8.72 12.16 10.32
C GLN A 52 8.65 13.67 10.63
N TYR A 53 7.59 14.12 11.32
CA TYR A 53 7.27 15.55 11.42
C TYR A 53 7.31 16.12 12.85
N ALA A 54 7.39 15.27 13.88
CA ALA A 54 7.41 15.73 15.26
C ALA A 54 8.80 16.15 15.74
N ASP A 55 8.87 17.31 16.38
CA ASP A 55 9.97 17.64 17.27
C ASP A 55 9.63 17.03 18.65
N GLU A 56 10.21 15.87 18.93
CA GLU A 56 9.96 15.14 20.18
C GLU A 56 10.31 15.97 21.43
N ASN A 57 11.29 16.87 21.37
CA ASN A 57 11.65 17.73 22.51
C ASN A 57 10.59 18.80 22.73
N TYR A 58 10.09 19.39 21.65
CA TYR A 58 8.97 20.34 21.70
C TYR A 58 7.71 19.65 22.26
N ILE A 59 7.35 18.48 21.74
CA ILE A 59 6.16 17.75 22.20
C ILE A 59 6.30 17.32 23.65
N PHE A 60 7.45 16.76 24.04
CA PHE A 60 7.70 16.35 25.43
C PHE A 60 7.61 17.54 26.40
N SER A 61 8.23 18.67 26.07
CA SER A 61 8.21 19.85 26.94
C SER A 61 6.82 20.48 27.05
N THR A 62 6.09 20.57 25.94
CA THR A 62 4.79 21.25 25.83
C THR A 62 3.64 20.37 26.32
N HIS A 63 3.59 19.11 25.86
CA HIS A 63 2.44 18.21 26.06
C HIS A 63 2.76 17.04 26.99
N GLY A 64 3.97 16.50 26.96
CA GLY A 64 4.37 15.31 27.75
C GLY A 64 4.69 14.10 26.87
N THR A 65 4.75 12.91 27.47
CA THR A 65 5.10 11.67 26.76
C THR A 65 3.86 10.98 26.22
N ILE A 66 3.80 10.74 24.92
CA ILE A 66 2.75 9.92 24.28
C ILE A 66 3.09 8.44 24.52
N LEU A 67 2.14 7.68 25.06
CA LEU A 67 2.28 6.23 25.25
C LEU A 67 1.58 5.48 24.10
N TRP A 68 2.29 5.32 22.99
CA TRP A 68 1.76 4.69 21.78
C TRP A 68 1.32 3.24 21.98
N GLU A 69 1.91 2.54 22.94
CA GLU A 69 1.57 1.17 23.27
C GLU A 69 0.15 1.03 23.85
N TYR A 70 -0.45 2.13 24.31
CA TYR A 70 -1.85 2.20 24.74
C TYR A 70 -2.76 2.87 23.69
N ALA A 71 -2.29 3.10 22.47
CA ALA A 71 -3.11 3.69 21.41
C ALA A 71 -4.31 2.81 21.09
N MET A 72 -5.44 3.45 20.81
CA MET A 72 -6.71 2.81 20.51
C MET A 72 -7.36 3.44 19.28
N THR A 73 -8.03 2.61 18.51
CA THR A 73 -8.78 3.03 17.33
C THR A 73 -10.26 3.17 17.65
N MET A 74 -10.89 4.17 17.05
CA MET A 74 -12.30 4.49 17.22
C MET A 74 -13.00 4.22 15.88
N ASP A 75 -14.15 3.49 15.90
CA ASP A 75 -14.93 3.03 14.73
C ASP A 75 -14.55 1.62 14.19
N THR A 76 -15.05 1.26 12.99
CA THR A 76 -14.99 -0.07 12.36
C THR A 76 -13.61 -0.46 11.79
N PHE A 77 -12.49 -0.10 12.42
CA PHE A 77 -11.13 -0.34 11.89
C PHE A 77 -10.95 0.12 10.43
N ASN A 78 -11.40 1.34 10.15
CA ASN A 78 -11.36 1.98 8.83
C ASN A 78 -10.24 3.02 8.73
N GLU A 79 -9.19 2.91 9.54
CA GLU A 79 -8.05 3.83 9.55
C GLU A 79 -8.41 5.33 9.72
N ASN A 80 -9.53 5.66 10.39
CA ASN A 80 -10.04 7.04 10.43
C ASN A 80 -9.78 7.81 11.72
N TYR A 81 -9.76 7.15 12.88
CA TYR A 81 -9.62 7.84 14.14
C TYR A 81 -8.89 7.00 15.20
N LEU A 82 -7.83 7.58 15.75
CA LEU A 82 -6.98 7.02 16.80
C LEU A 82 -6.91 7.98 17.99
N ILE A 83 -6.84 7.41 19.19
CA ILE A 83 -6.56 8.13 20.44
C ILE A 83 -5.40 7.46 21.19
N ALA A 84 -4.51 8.24 21.79
CA ALA A 84 -3.42 7.75 22.63
C ALA A 84 -3.23 8.63 23.88
N PRO A 85 -2.87 8.07 25.04
CA PRO A 85 -2.69 8.87 26.25
C PRO A 85 -1.37 9.63 26.26
N VAL A 86 -1.40 10.83 26.82
CA VAL A 86 -0.23 11.68 27.06
C VAL A 86 -0.01 11.83 28.56
N VAL A 87 1.17 11.43 29.01
CA VAL A 87 1.54 11.35 30.42
C VAL A 87 2.56 12.42 30.80
N LYS A 88 2.35 13.04 31.95
CA LYS A 88 3.31 13.94 32.60
C LYS A 88 3.24 13.74 34.11
N ASP A 89 4.39 13.63 34.75
CA ASP A 89 4.51 13.44 36.21
C ASP A 89 3.67 12.27 36.76
N GLY A 90 3.61 11.15 36.02
CA GLY A 90 2.89 9.94 36.43
C GLY A 90 1.36 10.04 36.34
N LYS A 91 0.83 11.02 35.60
CA LYS A 91 -0.61 11.18 35.35
C LYS A 91 -0.90 11.32 33.87
N VAL A 92 -2.00 10.73 33.42
CA VAL A 92 -2.59 11.04 32.11
C VAL A 92 -3.19 12.43 32.19
N ILE A 93 -2.63 13.37 31.44
CA ILE A 93 -3.04 14.78 31.46
C ILE A 93 -3.88 15.16 30.25
N LYS A 94 -3.69 14.47 29.12
CA LYS A 94 -4.35 14.72 27.84
C LYS A 94 -4.44 13.43 27.02
N THR A 95 -5.24 13.46 25.97
CA THR A 95 -5.17 12.50 24.86
C THR A 95 -4.62 13.16 23.61
N LEU A 96 -3.76 12.44 22.89
CA LEU A 96 -3.51 12.71 21.49
C LEU A 96 -4.64 12.09 20.67
N GLU A 97 -5.34 12.90 19.91
CA GLU A 97 -6.38 12.51 18.97
C GLU A 97 -5.83 12.65 17.55
N VAL A 98 -5.96 11.61 16.74
CA VAL A 98 -5.47 11.59 15.37
C VAL A 98 -6.59 11.23 14.41
N PHE A 99 -6.92 12.14 13.51
CA PHE A 99 -7.99 11.99 12.53
C PHE A 99 -7.41 11.85 11.14
N ARG A 100 -7.98 10.96 10.33
CA ARG A 100 -7.71 10.90 8.88
C ARG A 100 -8.88 11.50 8.10
N VAL A 101 -8.59 12.48 7.26
CA VAL A 101 -9.56 13.10 6.35
C VAL A 101 -8.90 13.30 4.99
N LYS A 102 -9.48 12.71 3.95
CA LYS A 102 -9.05 12.89 2.53
C LYS A 102 -7.54 12.71 2.32
N GLY A 103 -6.98 11.58 2.77
CA GLY A 103 -5.55 11.26 2.60
C GLY A 103 -4.58 12.07 3.47
N LYS A 104 -5.08 12.87 4.43
CA LYS A 104 -4.28 13.59 5.41
C LYS A 104 -4.61 13.15 6.83
N VAL A 105 -3.61 13.18 7.70
CA VAL A 105 -3.77 13.02 9.15
C VAL A 105 -3.55 14.32 9.91
N TYR A 106 -4.37 14.51 10.91
CA TYR A 106 -4.45 15.70 11.76
C TYR A 106 -4.22 15.26 13.20
N PHE A 107 -3.33 15.94 13.92
CA PHE A 107 -2.97 15.62 15.30
C PHE A 107 -3.55 16.69 16.23
N GLN A 108 -4.18 16.29 17.31
CA GLN A 108 -4.77 17.22 18.28
C GLN A 108 -4.54 16.75 19.71
N PHE A 109 -3.97 17.60 20.55
CA PHE A 109 -3.76 17.34 21.97
C PHE A 109 -4.93 17.89 22.80
N SER A 110 -5.83 17.01 23.20
CA SER A 110 -7.07 17.36 23.89
C SER A 110 -6.99 17.09 25.40
N ASP A 111 -7.28 18.11 26.21
CA ASP A 111 -7.60 17.99 27.65
C ASP A 111 -9.11 18.09 27.92
N LYS A 112 -9.93 18.15 26.87
CA LYS A 112 -11.37 18.43 26.96
C LYS A 112 -12.22 17.21 27.26
N ASP A 113 -11.62 16.02 27.31
CA ASP A 113 -12.29 14.75 27.57
C ASP A 113 -11.76 14.09 28.85
N PRO A 114 -12.30 14.48 30.02
CA PRO A 114 -11.88 13.91 31.30
C PRO A 114 -12.20 12.41 31.42
N ASP A 115 -13.23 11.92 30.71
CA ASP A 115 -13.60 10.50 30.74
C ASP A 115 -12.56 9.64 30.00
N ALA A 116 -12.03 10.13 28.87
CA ALA A 116 -10.93 9.49 28.18
C ALA A 116 -9.63 9.51 29.00
N ASN A 117 -9.32 10.64 29.65
CA ASN A 117 -8.15 10.75 30.53
C ASN A 117 -8.25 9.79 31.72
N ASP A 118 -9.39 9.73 32.39
CA ASP A 118 -9.63 8.83 33.53
C ASP A 118 -9.59 7.36 33.11
N PHE A 119 -10.18 7.03 31.96
CA PHE A 119 -10.06 5.70 31.38
C PHE A 119 -8.60 5.29 31.15
N PHE A 120 -7.80 6.14 30.51
CA PHE A 120 -6.38 5.84 30.28
C PHE A 120 -5.58 5.84 31.57
N GLN A 121 -5.93 6.68 32.55
CA GLN A 121 -5.33 6.66 33.88
C GLN A 121 -5.53 5.28 34.55
N THR A 122 -6.73 4.72 34.47
CA THR A 122 -7.00 3.36 34.96
C THR A 122 -6.26 2.31 34.14
N LEU A 123 -6.26 2.42 32.81
CA LEU A 123 -5.65 1.44 31.91
C LEU A 123 -4.12 1.36 32.05
N VAL A 124 -3.44 2.50 32.14
CA VAL A 124 -1.97 2.59 32.18
C VAL A 124 -1.41 2.21 33.55
N PHE A 125 -2.10 2.55 34.63
CA PHE A 125 -1.56 2.45 36.00
C PHE A 125 -2.17 1.34 36.86
N THR A 126 -3.11 0.55 36.33
CA THR A 126 -3.62 -0.66 37.00
C THR A 126 -2.79 -1.88 36.56
N GLU A 127 -2.49 -2.79 37.50
CA GLU A 127 -1.73 -4.01 37.18
C GLU A 127 -2.49 -4.87 36.15
N ARG A 128 -1.79 -5.26 35.08
CA ARG A 128 -2.39 -5.84 33.87
C ARG A 128 -3.11 -7.18 34.11
N ASP A 129 -2.63 -7.97 35.05
CA ASP A 129 -3.25 -9.23 35.48
C ASP A 129 -4.58 -9.04 36.21
N LYS A 130 -4.88 -7.82 36.64
CA LYS A 130 -6.15 -7.45 37.28
C LYS A 130 -7.17 -6.91 36.31
N ILE A 131 -6.79 -6.61 35.05
CA ILE A 131 -7.67 -6.01 34.05
C ILE A 131 -8.09 -7.04 33.01
N SER A 132 -9.39 -7.24 32.84
CA SER A 132 -9.98 -7.90 31.68
C SER A 132 -11.00 -6.97 31.04
N ALA A 133 -11.07 -6.98 29.70
CA ALA A 133 -11.90 -6.06 28.94
C ALA A 133 -12.83 -6.78 27.96
N SER A 134 -14.06 -6.29 27.85
CA SER A 134 -14.98 -6.64 26.77
C SER A 134 -15.50 -5.36 26.11
N VAL A 135 -15.66 -5.39 24.78
CA VAL A 135 -16.15 -4.25 23.99
C VAL A 135 -17.58 -4.54 23.59
N ALA A 136 -18.49 -3.62 23.92
CA ALA A 136 -19.78 -3.54 23.27
C ALA A 136 -19.72 -2.40 22.25
N GLU A 137 -19.57 -2.74 20.97
CA GLU A 137 -19.61 -1.76 19.88
C GLU A 137 -21.07 -1.39 19.59
N GLY A 138 -21.37 -0.09 19.56
CA GLY A 138 -22.69 0.40 19.21
C GLY A 138 -22.60 1.79 18.62
N LYS A 139 -23.19 1.97 17.43
CA LYS A 139 -23.48 3.32 16.91
C LYS A 139 -24.68 3.86 17.66
N TYR A 140 -24.45 4.79 18.59
CA TYR A 140 -25.53 5.44 19.33
C TYR A 140 -26.04 6.63 18.53
N THR A 141 -27.17 6.46 17.84
CA THR A 141 -27.89 7.58 17.22
C THR A 141 -28.60 8.38 18.30
N SER A 142 -28.08 9.54 18.69
CA SER A 142 -28.87 10.52 19.44
C SER A 142 -29.80 11.24 18.45
N LYS A 143 -31.12 11.17 18.70
CA LYS A 143 -32.10 12.01 17.99
C LYS A 143 -32.05 13.41 18.59
N SER A 144 -31.16 14.26 18.09
CA SER A 144 -31.27 15.70 18.27
C SER A 144 -30.79 16.38 17.00
N GLY A 145 -31.61 17.28 16.47
CA GLY A 145 -31.39 17.88 15.17
C GLY A 145 -30.07 18.64 15.07
N THR A 146 -29.39 18.42 13.94
CA THR A 146 -28.39 19.29 13.28
C THR A 146 -26.89 19.03 13.50
N ILE A 147 -26.38 18.18 14.40
CA ILE A 147 -24.91 18.07 14.58
C ILE A 147 -24.47 16.62 14.91
N SER A 148 -23.39 16.18 14.23
CA SER A 148 -22.53 14.98 14.36
C SER A 148 -23.01 13.75 15.16
N THR A 149 -22.93 12.56 14.53
CA THR A 149 -23.18 11.28 15.22
C THR A 149 -21.92 10.90 16.03
N PRO A 150 -22.00 10.73 17.36
CA PRO A 150 -20.84 10.33 18.15
C PRO A 150 -20.53 8.84 17.94
N ILE A 151 -19.24 8.53 17.85
CA ILE A 151 -18.72 7.17 17.87
C ILE A 151 -18.37 6.85 19.32
N CYS A 152 -19.06 5.87 19.89
CA CYS A 152 -18.86 5.47 21.27
C CYS A 152 -18.33 4.04 21.35
N ARG A 153 -17.29 3.83 22.16
CA ARG A 153 -16.85 2.50 22.60
C ARG A 153 -17.09 2.36 24.10
N LYS A 154 -17.74 1.26 24.48
CA LYS A 154 -18.00 0.90 25.88
C LYS A 154 -17.00 -0.17 26.31
N PHE A 155 -16.30 0.13 27.39
CA PHE A 155 -15.29 -0.71 28.02
C PHE A 155 -15.80 -1.18 29.38
N ILE A 156 -15.67 -2.48 29.64
CA ILE A 156 -15.89 -3.05 30.97
C ILE A 156 -14.53 -3.49 31.49
N LEU A 157 -14.01 -2.81 32.50
CA LEU A 157 -12.74 -3.12 33.16
C LEU A 157 -13.03 -3.87 34.46
N THR A 158 -12.51 -5.09 34.61
CA THR A 158 -12.44 -5.71 35.94
C THR A 158 -11.27 -5.08 36.70
N VAL A 159 -11.47 -4.63 37.94
CA VAL A 159 -10.43 -3.93 38.74
C VAL A 159 -10.12 -4.65 40.07
N GLY A 160 -10.81 -5.76 40.35
CA GLY A 160 -10.59 -6.57 41.55
C GLY A 160 -11.66 -7.65 41.72
N TYR A 161 -11.65 -8.33 42.87
CA TYR A 161 -12.64 -9.36 43.25
C TYR A 161 -13.06 -9.18 44.71
N VAL A 162 -14.32 -9.52 45.02
CA VAL A 162 -14.83 -9.63 46.40
C VAL A 162 -15.29 -11.05 46.69
N ASP A 163 -15.03 -11.51 47.91
CA ASP A 163 -15.47 -12.84 48.35
C ASP A 163 -16.94 -12.81 48.77
N GLY A 164 -17.74 -13.68 48.19
CA GLY A 164 -19.10 -13.97 48.62
C GLY A 164 -19.13 -14.85 49.87
N ALA A 165 -20.29 -14.89 50.53
CA ALA A 165 -20.49 -15.61 51.79
C ALA A 165 -20.20 -17.14 51.72
N GLY A 166 -20.04 -17.70 50.52
CA GLY A 166 -19.68 -19.11 50.28
C GLY A 166 -18.26 -19.36 49.73
N GLY A 167 -17.38 -18.34 49.69
CA GLY A 167 -16.04 -18.45 49.10
C GLY A 167 -15.99 -18.29 47.57
N GLU A 168 -17.10 -17.87 46.96
CA GLU A 168 -17.17 -17.50 45.55
C GLU A 168 -16.54 -16.12 45.32
N GLN A 169 -15.74 -15.95 44.26
CA GLN A 169 -15.18 -14.64 43.91
C GLN A 169 -16.06 -13.92 42.90
N TYR A 170 -16.45 -12.68 43.22
CA TYR A 170 -17.24 -11.82 42.35
C TYR A 170 -16.37 -10.69 41.81
N PRO A 171 -16.29 -10.50 40.47
CA PRO A 171 -15.48 -9.45 39.88
C PRO A 171 -16.07 -8.06 40.20
N ILE A 172 -15.22 -7.13 40.62
CA ILE A 172 -15.53 -5.71 40.67
C ILE A 172 -15.31 -5.16 39.27
N GLN A 173 -16.38 -4.71 38.62
CA GLN A 173 -16.32 -4.19 37.25
C GLN A 173 -16.60 -2.69 37.23
N GLU A 174 -15.74 -1.95 36.55
CA GLU A 174 -15.97 -0.58 36.14
C GLU A 174 -16.40 -0.55 34.67
N THR A 175 -17.41 0.24 34.37
CA THR A 175 -17.83 0.48 32.99
C THR A 175 -17.44 1.90 32.61
N LYS A 176 -16.59 2.04 31.59
CA LYS A 176 -16.21 3.32 30.99
C LYS A 176 -16.75 3.39 29.57
N THR A 177 -17.24 4.55 29.15
CA THR A 177 -17.68 4.76 27.76
C THR A 177 -16.97 5.97 27.23
N ILE A 178 -16.21 5.81 26.15
CA ILE A 178 -15.59 6.94 25.44
C ILE A 178 -16.44 7.23 24.23
N CYS A 179 -16.96 8.46 24.13
CA CYS A 179 -17.74 8.93 23.01
C CYS A 179 -17.02 10.13 22.38
N LYS A 180 -16.73 10.04 21.08
CA LYS A 180 -16.12 11.14 20.34
C LYS A 180 -16.98 11.55 19.17
N PHE A 181 -17.13 12.86 18.97
CA PHE A 181 -17.89 13.40 17.85
C PHE A 181 -16.98 13.45 16.63
N VAL A 182 -17.38 12.81 15.53
CA VAL A 182 -16.75 13.04 14.24
C VAL A 182 -17.42 14.28 13.65
N GLU A 183 -16.77 15.43 13.78
CA GLU A 183 -17.22 16.65 13.13
C GLU A 183 -17.02 16.57 11.61
N THR A 184 -17.96 17.12 10.84
CA THR A 184 -17.85 17.22 9.37
C THR A 184 -16.97 18.39 8.92
N ALA A 185 -16.53 19.25 9.85
CA ALA A 185 -15.55 20.29 9.61
C ALA A 185 -14.14 19.75 9.85
N LEU A 186 -13.15 20.23 9.10
CA LEU A 186 -11.74 19.87 9.33
C LEU A 186 -11.36 20.27 10.76
N PRO A 187 -10.85 19.34 11.59
CA PRO A 187 -10.41 19.69 12.94
C PRO A 187 -9.19 20.61 12.88
N ASP A 188 -9.11 21.56 13.80
CA ASP A 188 -7.89 22.35 14.02
C ASP A 188 -6.76 21.38 14.43
N SER A 189 -5.73 21.23 13.59
CA SER A 189 -4.55 20.41 13.91
C SER A 189 -3.55 21.21 14.72
N ASP A 190 -3.07 20.63 15.80
CA ASP A 190 -1.86 21.08 16.47
C ASP A 190 -0.64 20.74 15.60
N CYS A 191 0.36 21.63 15.61
CA CYS A 191 1.61 21.37 14.91
C CYS A 191 2.49 20.43 15.75
N LEU A 192 3.14 19.48 15.08
CA LEU A 192 4.03 18.52 15.74
C LEU A 192 5.43 19.08 16.06
N GLY A 193 5.80 20.26 15.55
CA GLY A 193 7.08 20.91 15.84
C GLY A 193 7.49 21.99 14.84
N ASP A 194 7.17 21.80 13.56
CA ASP A 194 7.50 22.78 12.51
C ASP A 194 6.36 23.79 12.34
N VAL A 195 6.55 25.00 12.87
CA VAL A 195 5.70 26.16 12.61
C VAL A 195 6.47 27.15 11.75
N ASP A 196 5.96 27.47 10.57
CA ASP A 196 6.52 28.56 9.75
C ASP A 196 6.46 29.87 10.56
N PRO A 197 7.60 30.52 10.85
CA PRO A 197 7.64 31.69 11.73
C PRO A 197 7.01 32.95 11.11
N ILE A 198 6.66 32.92 9.82
CA ILE A 198 6.06 34.02 9.06
C ILE A 198 4.54 33.79 8.89
N THR A 199 4.11 32.56 8.60
CA THR A 199 2.69 32.23 8.34
C THR A 199 1.96 31.61 9.54
N GLY A 200 2.69 31.05 10.51
CA GLY A 200 2.11 30.29 11.62
C GLY A 200 1.56 28.93 11.21
N GLU A 201 1.84 28.47 9.99
CA GLU A 201 1.34 27.20 9.45
C GLU A 201 2.27 26.04 9.81
N CYS A 202 1.69 24.86 10.03
CA CYS A 202 2.46 23.64 10.27
C CYS A 202 3.15 23.19 8.96
N GLY A 203 4.43 22.79 9.01
CA GLY A 203 5.30 22.48 7.85
C GLY A 203 4.89 21.32 6.91
N GLY A 204 3.67 20.78 6.99
CA GLY A 204 3.14 19.72 6.13
C GLY A 204 2.31 20.30 4.96
N GLY A 205 2.96 20.54 3.82
CA GLY A 205 2.45 21.35 2.71
C GLY A 205 1.03 21.09 2.17
N GLY A 206 0.45 22.18 1.66
CA GLY A 206 -0.74 22.23 0.81
C GLY A 206 -1.49 23.55 0.99
N THR A 207 -1.45 24.42 -0.03
CA THR A 207 -2.10 25.73 -0.03
C THR A 207 -3.62 25.61 0.15
N GLY A 208 -4.12 26.04 1.30
CA GLY A 208 -5.54 26.38 1.50
C GLY A 208 -6.24 25.58 2.61
N GLY A 209 -6.17 26.09 3.84
CA GLY A 209 -7.09 25.77 4.94
C GLY A 209 -6.68 24.57 5.82
N ALA A 210 -6.46 24.85 7.11
CA ALA A 210 -6.19 23.91 8.22
C ALA A 210 -5.19 22.79 7.89
N GLY A 211 -3.92 23.01 8.25
CA GLY A 211 -2.79 22.11 7.99
C GLY A 211 -3.00 20.70 8.54
N GLY A 212 -2.66 19.70 7.72
CA GLY A 212 -2.64 18.28 8.04
C GLY A 212 -1.53 17.59 7.24
N TYR A 213 -0.99 16.51 7.79
CA TYR A 213 0.16 15.78 7.24
C TYR A 213 -0.30 14.70 6.27
N ASN A 214 0.48 14.41 5.23
CA ASN A 214 0.11 13.37 4.27
C ASN A 214 0.08 12.01 4.97
N TYR A 215 -1.04 11.30 4.84
CA TYR A 215 -1.17 9.95 5.37
C TYR A 215 -0.52 8.97 4.39
N PRO A 216 0.30 8.01 4.86
CA PRO A 216 0.91 6.99 4.03
C PRO A 216 -0.14 5.95 3.65
N ASP A 217 -1.02 6.32 2.72
CA ASP A 217 -1.95 5.42 2.09
C ASP A 217 -1.28 4.61 0.97
N PRO A 218 -1.65 3.33 0.80
CA PRO A 218 -1.68 2.76 -0.54
C PRO A 218 -2.68 3.60 -1.38
N PRO A 219 -2.33 4.07 -2.59
CA PRO A 219 -3.13 5.06 -3.32
C PRO A 219 -4.63 4.75 -3.35
N ASP A 220 -5.41 5.81 -3.09
CA ASP A 220 -6.86 5.83 -2.97
C ASP A 220 -7.52 5.08 -4.14
N THR A 221 -8.61 4.35 -3.87
CA THR A 221 -9.34 3.57 -4.90
C THR A 221 -10.10 4.45 -5.90
N ASP A 222 -10.13 5.77 -5.69
CA ASP A 222 -10.75 6.77 -6.57
C ASP A 222 -9.73 7.73 -7.22
N GLU A 223 -8.42 7.49 -7.08
CA GLU A 223 -7.44 8.24 -7.86
C GLU A 223 -7.60 7.93 -9.35
N ASP A 224 -7.69 8.98 -10.18
CA ASP A 224 -7.57 8.84 -11.63
C ASP A 224 -6.34 7.98 -11.95
N PRO A 225 -6.47 6.90 -12.74
CA PRO A 225 -5.34 6.04 -13.09
C PRO A 225 -4.08 6.79 -13.59
N CYS A 226 -4.26 7.96 -14.21
CA CYS A 226 -3.14 8.84 -14.58
C CYS A 226 -2.42 9.47 -13.38
N GLU A 227 -3.14 9.94 -12.36
CA GLU A 227 -2.55 10.49 -11.13
C GLU A 227 -1.81 9.39 -10.35
N LYS A 228 -2.38 8.18 -10.30
CA LYS A 228 -1.72 7.02 -9.68
C LYS A 228 -0.40 6.70 -10.36
N LEU A 229 -0.40 6.61 -11.70
CA LEU A 229 0.82 6.36 -12.46
C LEU A 229 1.83 7.48 -12.28
N LYS A 230 1.38 8.73 -12.20
CA LYS A 230 2.24 9.90 -11.93
C LYS A 230 2.88 9.80 -10.55
N ALA A 231 2.12 9.46 -9.51
CA ALA A 231 2.64 9.24 -8.16
C ALA A 231 3.69 8.12 -8.16
N GLN A 232 3.40 7.00 -8.83
CA GLN A 232 4.32 5.88 -8.94
C GLN A 232 5.60 6.24 -9.69
N THR A 233 5.48 6.86 -10.86
CA THR A 233 6.63 7.24 -11.70
C THR A 233 7.41 8.42 -11.12
N SER A 234 6.82 9.20 -10.20
CA SER A 234 7.50 10.25 -9.45
C SER A 234 8.24 9.74 -8.22
N ASN A 235 7.92 8.53 -7.74
CA ASN A 235 8.55 7.91 -6.59
C ASN A 235 10.05 7.67 -6.84
N PHE A 236 10.89 8.08 -5.88
CA PHE A 236 12.33 8.00 -5.97
C PHE A 236 12.83 6.55 -6.19
N ILE A 237 12.31 5.59 -5.42
CA ILE A 237 12.70 4.18 -5.48
C ILE A 237 12.29 3.57 -6.81
N PHE A 238 11.09 3.91 -7.31
CA PHE A 238 10.66 3.47 -8.63
C PHE A 238 11.59 3.99 -9.73
N LYS A 239 11.92 5.29 -9.73
CA LYS A 239 12.85 5.90 -10.70
C LYS A 239 14.22 5.24 -10.66
N GLU A 240 14.79 5.07 -9.47
CA GLU A 240 16.12 4.46 -9.31
C GLU A 240 16.15 3.03 -9.86
N ASN A 241 15.12 2.23 -9.57
CA ASN A 241 15.00 0.89 -10.12
C ASN A 241 14.87 0.88 -11.64
N VAL A 242 14.04 1.78 -12.21
CA VAL A 242 13.89 1.92 -13.67
C VAL A 242 15.21 2.31 -14.32
N THR A 243 15.91 3.34 -13.82
CA THR A 243 17.23 3.75 -14.32
C THR A 243 18.25 2.62 -14.21
N THR A 244 18.19 1.83 -13.14
CA THR A 244 19.06 0.65 -12.99
C THR A 244 18.76 -0.41 -14.06
N LEU A 245 17.48 -0.65 -14.37
CA LEU A 245 17.07 -1.62 -15.40
C LEU A 245 17.39 -1.11 -16.82
N GLU A 246 17.24 0.19 -17.08
CA GLU A 246 17.62 0.82 -18.35
C GLU A 246 19.11 0.60 -18.63
N GLY A 247 19.95 0.75 -17.61
CA GLY A 247 21.39 0.46 -17.68
C GLY A 247 21.75 -1.01 -17.92
N LYS A 248 20.78 -1.93 -17.84
CA LYS A 248 20.96 -3.38 -18.04
C LYS A 248 20.34 -3.92 -19.32
N THR A 249 19.69 -3.07 -20.12
CA THR A 249 19.06 -3.49 -21.39
C THR A 249 20.08 -4.02 -22.42
N GLY A 250 21.34 -3.62 -22.34
CA GLY A 250 22.42 -4.15 -23.17
C GLY A 250 23.01 -5.50 -22.72
N GLU A 251 22.51 -6.08 -21.62
CA GLU A 251 22.96 -7.40 -21.15
C GLU A 251 22.39 -8.53 -22.02
N SER A 252 22.73 -9.79 -21.76
CA SER A 252 22.19 -10.95 -22.50
C SER A 252 21.11 -11.70 -21.72
N TYR A 253 20.60 -11.09 -20.64
CA TYR A 253 19.62 -11.66 -19.73
C TYR A 253 18.76 -10.54 -19.13
N GLU A 254 17.59 -10.91 -18.64
CA GLU A 254 16.67 -9.99 -17.97
C GLU A 254 17.04 -9.82 -16.48
N SER A 255 16.90 -8.61 -15.96
CA SER A 255 16.96 -8.30 -14.52
C SER A 255 15.62 -7.74 -14.07
N GLY A 256 15.29 -7.83 -12.78
CA GLY A 256 14.06 -7.25 -12.28
C GLY A 256 14.16 -6.68 -10.88
N PHE A 257 13.08 -6.05 -10.44
CA PHE A 257 12.87 -5.62 -9.07
C PHE A 257 11.45 -5.96 -8.63
N ARG A 258 11.28 -6.22 -7.34
CA ARG A 258 9.99 -6.13 -6.68
C ARG A 258 9.99 -4.99 -5.68
N ILE A 259 8.88 -4.26 -5.60
CA ILE A 259 8.66 -3.22 -4.59
C ILE A 259 7.48 -3.65 -3.73
N SER A 260 7.68 -3.57 -2.41
CA SER A 260 6.64 -3.85 -1.44
C SER A 260 5.71 -2.66 -1.23
N ASN A 261 4.56 -2.86 -0.61
CA ASN A 261 3.64 -1.82 -0.18
C ASN A 261 4.24 -0.86 0.87
N LEU A 262 5.41 -1.20 1.43
CA LEU A 262 6.20 -0.34 2.31
C LEU A 262 7.30 0.43 1.54
N GLY A 263 7.29 0.36 0.21
CA GLY A 263 8.31 0.99 -0.64
C GLY A 263 9.66 0.27 -0.66
N GLN A 264 9.79 -0.91 -0.04
CA GLN A 264 11.07 -1.63 -0.04
C GLN A 264 11.32 -2.27 -1.41
N SER A 265 12.47 -1.96 -2.01
CA SER A 265 12.91 -2.53 -3.28
C SER A 265 13.81 -3.74 -3.05
N GLN A 266 13.58 -4.82 -3.81
CA GLN A 266 14.47 -5.97 -3.86
C GLN A 266 14.80 -6.32 -5.30
N LEU A 267 16.09 -6.43 -5.58
CA LEU A 267 16.60 -6.92 -6.86
C LEU A 267 16.23 -8.39 -7.06
N LEU A 268 15.69 -8.69 -8.23
CA LEU A 268 15.39 -10.03 -8.71
C LEU A 268 16.45 -10.44 -9.72
N GLN A 269 17.15 -11.53 -9.41
CA GLN A 269 18.15 -12.13 -10.27
C GLN A 269 17.88 -13.62 -10.37
N ASN A 270 18.25 -14.19 -11.51
CA ASN A 270 18.15 -15.62 -11.74
C ASN A 270 19.53 -16.26 -11.74
N LYS A 271 19.60 -17.59 -11.88
CA LYS A 271 20.86 -18.34 -11.89
C LYS A 271 21.75 -17.87 -13.04
N PRO A 272 23.09 -17.85 -12.85
CA PRO A 272 24.01 -17.59 -13.95
C PRO A 272 23.72 -18.46 -15.18
N GLY A 273 23.50 -17.83 -16.34
CA GLY A 273 23.23 -18.51 -17.61
C GLY A 273 21.74 -18.63 -18.00
N SER A 274 20.79 -18.14 -17.20
CA SER A 274 19.38 -18.00 -17.63
C SER A 274 19.13 -16.67 -18.34
N GLN A 275 18.20 -16.65 -19.29
CA GLN A 275 17.80 -15.43 -20.02
C GLN A 275 16.58 -14.71 -19.42
N GLN A 276 15.99 -15.25 -18.35
CA GLN A 276 14.75 -14.75 -17.74
C GLN A 276 14.99 -14.38 -16.28
N VAL A 277 14.12 -13.56 -15.71
CA VAL A 277 14.08 -13.27 -14.26
C VAL A 277 13.06 -14.17 -13.53
N ASP A 278 13.40 -14.64 -12.32
CA ASP A 278 12.47 -15.36 -11.43
C ASP A 278 11.64 -14.34 -10.63
N MET A 279 10.38 -14.15 -11.03
CA MET A 279 9.47 -13.18 -10.42
C MET A 279 8.60 -13.86 -9.36
N LYS A 280 9.07 -13.85 -8.11
CA LYS A 280 8.26 -14.28 -6.96
C LYS A 280 7.48 -13.13 -6.37
N VAL A 281 6.18 -13.33 -6.17
CA VAL A 281 5.28 -12.38 -5.51
C VAL A 281 4.98 -12.80 -4.08
N PHE A 282 4.83 -11.81 -3.20
CA PHE A 282 4.44 -11.98 -1.81
C PHE A 282 3.24 -11.10 -1.48
N SER A 283 2.62 -11.30 -0.32
CA SER A 283 1.40 -10.56 0.10
C SER A 283 1.64 -9.06 0.30
N ASN A 284 2.90 -8.64 0.35
CA ASN A 284 3.29 -7.23 0.40
C ASN A 284 3.78 -6.71 -0.97
N THR A 285 3.86 -7.52 -2.02
CA THR A 285 4.34 -7.05 -3.35
C THR A 285 3.24 -6.24 -4.04
N VAL A 286 3.57 -5.04 -4.50
CA VAL A 286 2.65 -4.15 -5.23
C VAL A 286 3.18 -3.72 -6.59
N ILE A 287 4.50 -3.66 -6.76
CA ILE A 287 5.10 -3.39 -8.07
C ILE A 287 6.09 -4.51 -8.39
N LEU A 288 5.99 -5.04 -9.60
CA LEU A 288 7.03 -5.82 -10.22
C LEU A 288 7.56 -5.09 -11.43
N MET A 289 8.85 -5.26 -11.70
CA MET A 289 9.44 -4.73 -12.91
C MET A 289 10.58 -5.60 -13.42
N HIS A 290 10.77 -5.61 -14.73
CA HIS A 290 11.93 -6.26 -15.35
C HIS A 290 12.38 -5.57 -16.62
N SER A 291 13.63 -5.82 -17.00
CA SER A 291 14.18 -5.38 -18.27
C SER A 291 13.97 -6.45 -19.34
N HIS A 292 13.69 -6.04 -20.57
CA HIS A 292 14.03 -6.85 -21.74
C HIS A 292 15.40 -6.42 -22.25
N TYR A 293 16.24 -7.40 -22.57
CA TYR A 293 17.51 -7.11 -23.22
C TYR A 293 17.35 -6.86 -24.73
N ASP A 294 18.33 -6.19 -25.32
CA ASP A 294 18.33 -5.81 -26.73
C ASP A 294 18.21 -7.04 -27.65
N GLY A 295 17.25 -6.98 -28.57
CA GLY A 295 16.94 -8.05 -29.52
C GLY A 295 15.62 -8.79 -29.22
N LEU A 296 15.09 -8.65 -28.01
CA LEU A 296 13.69 -9.01 -27.70
C LEU A 296 12.72 -7.95 -28.27
N TYR A 297 11.42 -8.29 -28.29
CA TYR A 297 10.40 -7.28 -28.58
C TYR A 297 10.34 -6.29 -27.40
N PRO A 298 10.38 -4.98 -27.64
CA PRO A 298 10.40 -3.97 -26.58
C PRO A 298 8.97 -3.68 -26.07
N ILE A 299 8.23 -4.73 -25.72
CA ILE A 299 6.90 -4.70 -25.12
C ILE A 299 6.64 -6.05 -24.44
N PHE A 300 5.65 -6.14 -23.54
CA PHE A 300 5.35 -7.37 -22.79
C PHE A 300 5.17 -8.59 -23.70
N SER A 301 5.67 -9.73 -23.26
CA SER A 301 5.49 -11.03 -23.89
C SER A 301 4.17 -11.70 -23.45
N PRO A 302 3.72 -12.77 -24.13
CA PRO A 302 2.60 -13.58 -23.64
C PRO A 302 2.83 -14.14 -22.23
N GLY A 303 4.06 -14.53 -21.90
CA GLY A 303 4.43 -15.03 -20.58
C GLY A 303 4.25 -13.98 -19.47
N ASP A 304 4.62 -12.73 -19.75
CA ASP A 304 4.43 -11.61 -18.82
C ASP A 304 2.95 -11.35 -18.54
N ILE A 305 2.11 -11.38 -19.57
CA ILE A 305 0.67 -11.14 -19.45
C ILE A 305 0.00 -12.27 -18.66
N ILE A 306 0.40 -13.53 -18.90
CA ILE A 306 -0.08 -14.69 -18.13
C ILE A 306 0.33 -14.56 -16.66
N PHE A 307 1.59 -14.23 -16.42
CA PHE A 307 2.11 -14.06 -15.07
C PHE A 307 1.34 -12.97 -14.31
N PHE A 308 1.10 -11.81 -14.93
CA PHE A 308 0.35 -10.73 -14.28
C PHE A 308 -1.09 -11.14 -13.94
N ASN A 309 -1.77 -11.86 -14.84
CA ASN A 309 -3.09 -12.43 -14.56
C ASN A 309 -3.07 -13.38 -13.35
N GLN A 310 -2.11 -14.29 -13.31
CA GLN A 310 -1.96 -15.25 -12.22
C GLN A 310 -1.69 -14.54 -10.89
N TRP A 311 -0.87 -13.50 -10.89
CA TRP A 311 -0.62 -12.67 -9.71
C TRP A 311 -1.90 -11.98 -9.22
N ILE A 312 -2.69 -11.36 -10.10
CA ILE A 312 -3.96 -10.73 -9.74
C ILE A 312 -4.94 -11.76 -9.14
N VAL A 313 -5.10 -12.91 -9.79
CA VAL A 313 -6.01 -13.97 -9.32
C VAL A 313 -5.57 -14.52 -7.98
N TRP A 314 -4.27 -14.75 -7.79
CA TRP A 314 -3.72 -15.15 -6.51
C TRP A 314 -4.02 -14.10 -5.43
N ALA A 315 -3.85 -12.81 -5.73
CA ALA A 315 -4.12 -11.74 -4.79
C ALA A 315 -5.62 -11.63 -4.43
N GLN A 316 -6.51 -11.84 -5.40
CA GLN A 316 -7.95 -11.93 -5.17
C GLN A 316 -8.30 -13.11 -4.24
N ASN A 317 -7.73 -14.28 -4.49
CA ASN A 317 -7.94 -15.47 -3.65
C ASN A 317 -7.36 -15.29 -2.24
N TRP A 318 -6.18 -14.67 -2.12
CA TRP A 318 -5.59 -14.30 -0.83
C TRP A 318 -6.52 -13.36 -0.04
N ASN A 319 -7.09 -12.37 -0.71
CA ASN A 319 -8.01 -11.41 -0.11
C ASN A 319 -9.36 -12.03 0.29
N ALA A 320 -9.84 -13.04 -0.45
CA ALA A 320 -11.08 -13.74 -0.14
C ALA A 320 -11.01 -14.53 1.18
N ILE A 321 -9.82 -14.97 1.61
CA ILE A 321 -9.62 -15.66 2.89
C ILE A 321 -9.64 -14.64 4.03
N ALA A 322 -10.68 -14.66 4.87
CA ALA A 322 -10.89 -13.65 5.91
C ALA A 322 -9.69 -13.46 6.87
N THR A 323 -8.97 -14.53 7.20
CA THR A 323 -7.84 -14.52 8.13
C THR A 323 -6.53 -14.05 7.53
N ASN A 324 -6.43 -13.91 6.21
CA ASN A 324 -5.19 -13.49 5.57
C ASN A 324 -4.96 -11.99 5.79
N THR A 325 -3.83 -11.67 6.41
CA THR A 325 -3.35 -10.32 6.68
C THR A 325 -1.86 -10.20 6.33
N PRO A 326 -1.42 -9.09 5.70
CA PRO A 326 -2.23 -7.97 5.23
C PRO A 326 -3.10 -8.35 4.01
N LYS A 327 -4.15 -7.57 3.76
CA LYS A 327 -4.86 -7.62 2.48
C LYS A 327 -4.01 -6.94 1.40
N ILE A 328 -4.08 -7.48 0.20
CA ILE A 328 -3.33 -6.97 -0.95
C ILE A 328 -4.17 -5.88 -1.64
N PRO A 329 -3.67 -4.65 -1.78
CA PRO A 329 -4.39 -3.59 -2.50
C PRO A 329 -4.37 -3.88 -4.00
N LEU A 330 -5.44 -4.49 -4.51
CA LEU A 330 -5.50 -4.95 -5.91
C LEU A 330 -5.34 -3.80 -6.91
N ASN A 331 -5.91 -2.64 -6.60
CA ASN A 331 -5.79 -1.44 -7.43
C ASN A 331 -4.35 -0.92 -7.52
N ASN A 332 -3.42 -1.37 -6.66
CA ASN A 332 -2.01 -0.95 -6.63
C ASN A 332 -1.08 -1.90 -7.36
N LEU A 333 -1.59 -3.00 -7.91
CA LEU A 333 -0.77 -3.95 -8.62
C LEU A 333 -0.33 -3.34 -9.95
N THR A 334 0.98 -3.13 -10.07
CA THR A 334 1.61 -2.63 -11.29
C THR A 334 2.71 -3.58 -11.73
N PHE A 335 2.76 -3.86 -13.03
CA PHE A 335 3.85 -4.61 -13.64
C PHE A 335 4.51 -3.76 -14.73
N THR A 336 5.80 -3.48 -14.58
CA THR A 336 6.55 -2.56 -15.44
C THR A 336 7.63 -3.28 -16.24
N LEU A 337 7.60 -3.13 -17.55
CA LEU A 337 8.67 -3.56 -18.44
C LEU A 337 9.55 -2.36 -18.80
N VAL A 338 10.87 -2.55 -18.70
CA VAL A 338 11.90 -1.58 -19.06
C VAL A 338 12.64 -2.06 -20.30
N THR A 339 12.78 -1.19 -21.31
CA THR A 339 13.43 -1.56 -22.58
C THR A 339 14.23 -0.37 -23.13
N SER A 340 15.17 -0.62 -24.04
CA SER A 340 15.92 0.43 -24.72
C SER A 340 15.07 1.31 -25.65
N ASN A 341 13.83 0.90 -25.96
CA ASN A 341 12.90 1.67 -26.79
C ASN A 341 11.74 2.33 -26.00
N GLY A 342 11.75 2.20 -24.67
CA GLY A 342 10.76 2.81 -23.78
C GLY A 342 10.23 1.85 -22.72
N ASN A 343 9.55 2.43 -21.73
CA ASN A 343 9.06 1.71 -20.55
C ASN A 343 7.53 1.58 -20.62
N TYR A 344 7.02 0.40 -20.28
CA TYR A 344 5.60 0.08 -20.31
C TYR A 344 5.15 -0.41 -18.95
N SER A 345 3.96 -0.01 -18.51
CA SER A 345 3.38 -0.49 -17.26
C SER A 345 1.96 -0.98 -17.48
N PHE A 346 1.68 -2.20 -17.02
CA PHE A 346 0.32 -2.64 -16.76
C PHE A 346 -0.09 -2.22 -15.36
N THR A 347 -1.22 -1.55 -15.24
CA THR A 347 -1.87 -1.32 -13.93
C THR A 347 -3.18 -2.07 -13.88
N PHE A 348 -3.57 -2.47 -12.68
CA PHE A 348 -4.85 -3.10 -12.41
C PHE A 348 -5.77 -2.15 -11.64
N ASP A 349 -7.02 -2.00 -12.07
CA ASP A 349 -7.99 -1.09 -11.44
C ASP A 349 -8.64 -1.66 -10.17
N GLY A 350 -8.33 -2.91 -9.81
CA GLY A 350 -8.89 -3.58 -8.64
C GLY A 350 -10.23 -4.28 -8.87
N THR A 351 -10.72 -4.33 -10.12
CA THR A 351 -11.91 -5.12 -10.48
C THR A 351 -11.69 -6.63 -10.25
N SER A 352 -12.72 -7.44 -10.47
CA SER A 352 -12.57 -8.89 -10.50
C SER A 352 -12.15 -9.35 -11.90
N THR A 353 -11.19 -10.28 -11.97
CA THR A 353 -10.72 -10.85 -13.24
C THR A 353 -10.67 -12.37 -13.13
N ASN A 354 -10.81 -13.05 -14.26
CA ASN A 354 -10.74 -14.50 -14.30
C ASN A 354 -9.31 -14.96 -14.59
N ALA A 355 -8.96 -16.13 -14.06
CA ALA A 355 -7.75 -16.82 -14.46
C ALA A 355 -7.81 -17.15 -15.95
N PHE A 356 -6.71 -16.90 -16.65
CA PHE A 356 -6.48 -17.51 -17.95
C PHE A 356 -6.47 -19.03 -17.83
N PRO A 357 -6.81 -19.76 -18.92
CA PRO A 357 -6.71 -21.20 -18.91
C PRO A 357 -5.26 -21.64 -18.64
N ASN A 358 -5.10 -22.82 -18.06
CA ASN A 358 -3.81 -23.49 -18.03
C ASN A 358 -3.47 -23.92 -19.46
N TYR A 359 -2.56 -23.19 -20.11
CA TYR A 359 -2.11 -23.50 -21.45
C TYR A 359 -1.23 -24.75 -21.44
N THR A 360 -1.53 -25.69 -22.33
CA THR A 360 -0.59 -26.75 -22.70
C THR A 360 0.62 -26.15 -23.42
N GLN A 361 1.72 -26.90 -23.48
CA GLN A 361 2.92 -26.49 -24.24
C GLN A 361 2.58 -26.09 -25.68
N GLN A 362 1.77 -26.89 -26.37
CA GLN A 362 1.38 -26.60 -27.76
C GLN A 362 0.57 -25.31 -27.86
N GLN A 363 -0.34 -25.05 -26.91
CA GLN A 363 -1.13 -23.81 -26.92
C GLN A 363 -0.27 -22.58 -26.63
N MET A 364 0.75 -22.72 -25.78
CA MET A 364 1.75 -21.67 -25.57
C MET A 364 2.57 -21.40 -26.82
N ASP A 365 3.01 -22.45 -27.52
CA ASP A 365 3.74 -22.32 -28.78
C ASP A 365 2.88 -21.64 -29.85
N ASP A 366 1.61 -22.04 -29.98
CA ASP A 366 0.66 -21.42 -30.91
C ASP A 366 0.40 -19.94 -30.56
N LEU A 367 0.28 -19.61 -29.27
CA LEU A 367 0.09 -18.25 -28.79
C LEU A 367 1.32 -17.38 -29.08
N ASN A 368 2.52 -17.92 -28.85
CA ASN A 368 3.79 -17.27 -29.17
C ASN A 368 3.95 -17.05 -30.67
N ASP A 369 3.57 -18.01 -31.51
CA ASP A 369 3.61 -17.87 -32.96
C ASP A 369 2.67 -16.76 -33.46
N LYS A 370 1.46 -16.66 -32.88
CA LYS A 370 0.52 -15.56 -33.17
C LYS A 370 1.11 -14.21 -32.75
N TYR A 371 1.66 -14.12 -31.55
CA TYR A 371 2.32 -12.92 -31.03
C TYR A 371 3.45 -12.46 -31.95
N ILE A 372 4.39 -13.36 -32.28
CA ILE A 372 5.52 -13.09 -33.17
C ILE A 372 5.01 -12.64 -34.54
N LYS A 373 4.02 -13.31 -35.10
CA LYS A 373 3.45 -12.98 -36.43
C LYS A 373 2.84 -11.58 -36.47
N LEU A 374 2.18 -11.14 -35.40
CA LEU A 374 1.61 -9.80 -35.31
C LEU A 374 2.71 -8.75 -35.15
N LEU A 375 3.59 -8.90 -34.16
CA LEU A 375 4.61 -7.90 -33.85
C LEU A 375 5.72 -7.81 -34.91
N SER A 376 5.99 -8.89 -35.65
CA SER A 376 6.95 -8.88 -36.77
C SER A 376 6.59 -7.87 -37.86
N LYS A 377 5.32 -7.46 -37.97
CA LYS A 377 4.89 -6.41 -38.92
C LYS A 377 5.43 -5.02 -38.58
N ALA A 378 5.90 -4.82 -37.35
CA ALA A 378 6.51 -3.59 -36.85
C ALA A 378 8.05 -3.66 -36.83
N LYS A 379 8.63 -4.82 -37.17
CA LYS A 379 10.06 -5.08 -37.15
C LYS A 379 10.67 -4.92 -38.54
N THR A 380 11.78 -4.18 -38.64
CA THR A 380 12.64 -4.13 -39.83
C THR A 380 14.03 -4.61 -39.44
N ILE A 381 14.65 -5.44 -40.27
CA ILE A 381 16.03 -5.89 -40.08
C ILE A 381 16.88 -5.16 -41.12
N THR A 382 17.87 -4.39 -40.67
CA THR A 382 18.80 -3.69 -41.57
C THR A 382 20.00 -4.59 -41.92
N ASN A 383 20.62 -4.30 -43.07
CA ASN A 383 21.57 -5.23 -43.70
C ASN A 383 22.92 -5.32 -42.97
N VAL A 384 23.60 -6.46 -43.19
CA VAL A 384 24.94 -6.92 -42.74
C VAL A 384 25.22 -7.03 -41.24
N SER A 385 24.64 -6.19 -40.37
CA SER A 385 24.82 -6.28 -38.90
C SER A 385 23.74 -7.09 -38.19
N GLY A 386 22.58 -7.30 -38.82
CA GLY A 386 21.42 -7.96 -38.21
C GLY A 386 20.70 -7.10 -37.17
N GLU A 387 20.96 -5.78 -37.18
CA GLU A 387 20.32 -4.83 -36.28
C GLU A 387 18.80 -4.80 -36.51
N VAL A 388 18.06 -4.82 -35.39
CA VAL A 388 16.61 -4.87 -35.38
C VAL A 388 16.08 -3.49 -35.03
N ILE A 389 15.32 -2.90 -35.95
CA ILE A 389 14.67 -1.60 -35.75
C ILE A 389 13.16 -1.84 -35.61
N PHE A 390 12.57 -1.31 -34.55
CA PHE A 390 11.13 -1.38 -34.30
C PHE A 390 10.44 -0.06 -34.63
N ASN A 391 9.38 -0.12 -35.43
CA ASN A 391 8.40 0.96 -35.49
C ASN A 391 7.50 0.86 -34.24
N MET A 392 7.80 1.66 -33.22
CA MET A 392 7.15 1.55 -31.91
C MET A 392 5.64 1.82 -31.96
N GLU A 393 5.16 2.78 -32.75
CA GLU A 393 3.72 3.03 -32.87
C GLU A 393 2.97 1.81 -33.43
N LYS A 394 3.55 1.19 -34.47
CA LYS A 394 2.98 -0.01 -35.07
C LYS A 394 3.12 -1.24 -34.17
N LEU A 395 4.22 -1.33 -33.40
CA LEU A 395 4.44 -2.39 -32.43
C LEU A 395 3.37 -2.33 -31.33
N GLU A 396 3.17 -1.15 -30.75
CA GLU A 396 2.16 -0.88 -29.74
C GLU A 396 0.74 -1.19 -30.27
N GLU A 397 0.42 -0.82 -31.51
CA GLU A 397 -0.87 -1.13 -32.13
C GLU A 397 -1.08 -2.64 -32.31
N GLU A 398 -0.10 -3.37 -32.86
CA GLU A 398 -0.22 -4.81 -33.06
C GLU A 398 -0.21 -5.58 -31.73
N PHE A 399 0.46 -5.07 -30.70
CA PHE A 399 0.39 -5.59 -29.33
C PHE A 399 -1.00 -5.41 -28.73
N LEU A 400 -1.60 -4.22 -28.85
CA LEU A 400 -2.97 -3.98 -28.37
C LEU A 400 -3.99 -4.86 -29.09
N LYS A 401 -3.83 -5.11 -30.40
CA LYS A 401 -4.66 -6.08 -31.14
C LYS A 401 -4.47 -7.52 -30.65
N PHE A 402 -3.25 -7.89 -30.26
CA PHE A 402 -2.98 -9.19 -29.66
C PHE A 402 -3.67 -9.32 -28.30
N MET A 403 -3.53 -8.32 -27.42
CA MET A 403 -4.21 -8.27 -26.13
C MET A 403 -5.73 -8.41 -26.29
N ASP A 404 -6.34 -7.60 -27.15
CA ASP A 404 -7.80 -7.61 -27.38
C ASP A 404 -8.34 -8.99 -27.84
N LYS A 405 -7.59 -9.69 -28.71
CA LYS A 405 -8.06 -10.93 -29.34
C LYS A 405 -7.71 -12.20 -28.60
N GLU A 406 -6.53 -12.26 -28.01
CA GLU A 406 -5.94 -13.49 -27.50
C GLU A 406 -5.79 -13.48 -25.97
N MET A 407 -5.66 -12.29 -25.35
CA MET A 407 -5.30 -12.14 -23.94
C MET A 407 -6.08 -11.03 -23.22
N ASN A 408 -7.37 -10.90 -23.54
CA ASN A 408 -8.20 -9.85 -22.96
C ASN A 408 -8.38 -10.08 -21.45
N MET A 409 -8.06 -9.07 -20.66
CA MET A 409 -8.15 -9.10 -19.21
C MET A 409 -8.96 -7.88 -18.75
N ILE A 410 -10.02 -8.12 -17.99
CA ILE A 410 -10.82 -7.03 -17.41
C ILE A 410 -9.95 -6.31 -16.38
N GLY A 411 -10.04 -4.97 -16.36
CA GLY A 411 -9.39 -4.13 -15.35
C GLY A 411 -7.93 -3.80 -15.60
N ILE A 412 -7.32 -4.33 -16.66
CA ILE A 412 -5.95 -3.99 -17.04
C ILE A 412 -5.92 -2.73 -17.88
N LYS A 413 -4.93 -1.87 -17.62
CA LYS A 413 -4.62 -0.72 -18.45
C LYS A 413 -3.13 -0.72 -18.80
N LEU A 414 -2.81 -0.40 -20.05
CA LEU A 414 -1.45 -0.29 -20.52
C LEU A 414 -1.03 1.17 -20.56
N TYR A 415 0.12 1.48 -19.99
CA TYR A 415 0.73 2.80 -20.02
C TYR A 415 2.11 2.74 -20.63
N LYS A 416 2.47 3.82 -21.31
CA LYS A 416 3.82 4.12 -21.73
C LYS A 416 4.37 5.24 -20.87
N THR A 417 5.56 5.03 -20.31
CA THR A 417 6.30 6.03 -19.55
C THR A 417 7.51 6.48 -20.34
N THR A 418 7.64 7.78 -20.51
CA THR A 418 8.79 8.44 -21.15
C THR A 418 9.26 9.59 -20.28
N ASP A 419 10.48 10.09 -20.53
CA ASP A 419 11.04 11.24 -19.83
C ASP A 419 10.15 12.50 -19.90
N THR A 420 9.35 12.63 -20.96
CA THR A 420 8.47 13.77 -21.21
C THR A 420 7.06 13.61 -20.65
N GLY A 421 6.73 12.47 -20.05
CA GLY A 421 5.41 12.20 -19.48
C GLY A 421 4.91 10.77 -19.67
N ASN A 422 3.72 10.53 -19.14
CA ASN A 422 3.03 9.25 -19.18
C ASN A 422 1.83 9.31 -20.13
N SER A 423 1.52 8.18 -20.77
CA SER A 423 0.34 8.07 -21.63
C SER A 423 -0.34 6.71 -21.49
N GLU A 424 -1.67 6.71 -21.45
CA GLU A 424 -2.47 5.49 -21.58
C GLU A 424 -2.51 5.06 -23.05
N LEU A 425 -2.30 3.77 -23.31
CA LEU A 425 -2.40 3.16 -24.63
C LEU A 425 -3.63 2.25 -24.65
N LYS A 426 -4.54 2.48 -25.60
CA LYS A 426 -5.77 1.69 -25.77
C LYS A 426 -6.07 1.44 -27.23
N LEU A 427 -6.89 0.42 -27.50
CA LEU A 427 -7.40 0.12 -28.83
C LEU A 427 -8.81 0.71 -28.98
N VAL A 428 -9.02 1.58 -29.96
CA VAL A 428 -10.34 2.14 -30.29
C VAL A 428 -10.60 1.92 -31.78
N ASN A 429 -11.69 1.20 -32.08
CA ASN A 429 -12.06 0.81 -33.45
C ASN A 429 -10.92 0.12 -34.22
N GLY A 430 -10.12 -0.70 -33.53
CA GLY A 430 -9.01 -1.44 -34.11
C GLY A 430 -7.74 -0.63 -34.37
N ASN A 431 -7.71 0.66 -34.00
CA ASN A 431 -6.53 1.52 -34.08
C ASN A 431 -6.03 1.87 -32.69
N ARG A 432 -4.74 2.11 -32.57
CA ARG A 432 -4.13 2.60 -31.33
C ARG A 432 -4.55 4.05 -31.07
N GLU A 433 -5.02 4.33 -29.86
CA GLU A 433 -5.23 5.67 -29.34
C GLU A 433 -4.30 5.88 -28.13
N LYS A 434 -3.73 7.08 -28.04
CA LYS A 434 -2.84 7.51 -26.96
C LYS A 434 -3.52 8.66 -26.22
N ASN A 435 -3.75 8.49 -24.92
CA ASN A 435 -4.23 9.56 -24.06
C ASN A 435 -3.07 10.01 -23.18
N ASP A 436 -2.62 11.25 -23.33
CA ASP A 436 -1.59 11.78 -22.45
C ASP A 436 -2.17 12.03 -21.06
N CYS A 437 -1.46 11.55 -20.04
CA CYS A 437 -1.79 11.85 -18.66
C CYS A 437 -1.40 13.31 -18.37
N PRO A 438 -2.29 14.12 -17.77
CA PRO A 438 -1.97 15.50 -17.40
C PRO A 438 -0.71 15.58 -16.53
N GLN A 439 0.18 16.53 -16.87
CA GLN A 439 1.43 16.74 -16.14
C GLN A 439 1.25 17.39 -14.78
#